data_AF-A0A1S8BH65-F1
#
_entry.id   AF-A0A1S8BH65-F1
#
_cell.length_a   1.000
_cell.length_b   1.000
_cell.length_c   1.000
_cell.angle_alpha   90.00
_cell.angle_beta   90.00
_cell.angle_gamma   90.00
#
_symmetry.space_group_name_H-M   'P 1'
#
loop_
_entity.id
_entity.type
_entity.pdbx_description
1 polymer ?
#
loop_
_entity_poly.entity_id
_entity_poly.type
_entity_poly.pdbx_seq_one_letter_code
_entity_poly.pdbx_strand_id
1 'polypeptide(L)'
;MVSAPETNGHVPHTNGDVNGAAPPKKKMILNAFVEMCSGHQSPGLWRHPDDKSMNFNDIEHWVELAKTLEAGGFHAMFIADVLGGYDVYKNSLDEAVRSGAQWPVNEPIQVVPAMAAATKHIGFGVTVSTTYEQPYHLARRLSTLDHLTKGRCGWNVVTGYLDSAARNLGRAAQPEHDERYAMAEEYMEVMYKLFQSSWREDAVALDRARGIYTHPDRVRPIHHEGKHFTVPGPHICQPSPQRVPVIMQAGTSPAGTAFSSKHAEAVFVSGHSPAACARGVASVREQAARHGRDPKAIKVIAKMCVVLGATQAEAERKYAEYAAHGDVDGALALFGGWTGYDMAAYADDEELRLVQTNAIRSYMEGLGKHQPKVGRWTKKVLAEHLIVGGLGGTVVGTPELVADELERWMDEADVDGFNIAYAILPGSFTDVIDLLIPELRRRGAFHDAYPFPPGATLRETLSGVRGRRLPADDHPASRYLWRAPAPPTSTSPFSSIASPPSPKTKKTKQGVVEGSLAFRGGGGAAGALSGHGDGVVPASSRYVPAWMGGEF
;
A
#
# COMPACT_ATOMS: atom_id res chain seq x y z
N MET A 1 11.08 -24.57 -23.28
CA MET A 1 10.17 -25.03 -22.21
C MET A 1 11.02 -25.44 -21.03
N VAL A 2 11.45 -24.43 -20.28
CA VAL A 2 11.86 -24.60 -18.89
C VAL A 2 10.68 -25.23 -18.14
N SER A 3 10.89 -26.38 -17.50
CA SER A 3 9.92 -27.00 -16.60
C SER A 3 9.57 -26.02 -15.47
N ALA A 4 8.43 -26.20 -14.78
CA ALA A 4 8.12 -25.40 -13.60
C ALA A 4 9.35 -25.31 -12.67
N PRO A 5 9.67 -24.13 -12.10
CA PRO A 5 10.79 -24.00 -11.18
C PRO A 5 10.55 -24.99 -10.02
N GLU A 6 11.43 -25.97 -9.89
CA GLU A 6 11.34 -26.92 -8.78
C GLU A 6 11.61 -26.18 -7.47
N THR A 7 10.69 -26.31 -6.50
CA THR A 7 10.99 -26.00 -5.11
C THR A 7 12.08 -26.95 -4.62
N ASN A 8 13.28 -26.45 -4.34
CA ASN A 8 14.37 -27.31 -3.89
C ASN A 8 14.07 -27.90 -2.50
N GLY A 9 14.00 -29.23 -2.45
CA GLY A 9 14.44 -30.05 -1.30
C GLY A 9 13.52 -30.05 -0.08
N HIS A 10 12.52 -30.94 -0.09
CA HIS A 10 11.85 -31.38 1.13
C HIS A 10 12.84 -32.14 2.02
N VAL A 11 13.26 -31.53 3.13
CA VAL A 11 13.77 -32.27 4.29
C VAL A 11 12.59 -32.42 5.24
N PRO A 12 12.11 -33.63 5.55
CA PRO A 12 11.04 -33.81 6.50
C PRO A 12 11.52 -33.33 7.87
N HIS A 13 10.94 -32.26 8.38
CA HIS A 13 11.13 -31.88 9.77
C HIS A 13 10.40 -32.89 10.65
N THR A 14 11.18 -33.75 11.31
CA THR A 14 10.69 -34.53 12.45
C THR A 14 10.61 -33.58 13.64
N ASN A 15 9.41 -33.15 14.00
CA ASN A 15 9.21 -32.43 15.25
C ASN A 15 9.49 -33.40 16.41
N GLY A 16 10.63 -33.20 17.07
CA GLY A 16 10.89 -33.81 18.36
C GLY A 16 9.94 -33.23 19.40
N ASP A 17 9.15 -34.09 20.02
CA ASP A 17 8.28 -33.76 21.15
C ASP A 17 9.10 -33.15 22.29
N VAL A 18 8.92 -31.85 22.52
CA VAL A 18 9.28 -31.19 23.77
C VAL A 18 8.03 -30.58 24.37
N ASN A 19 7.63 -31.14 25.52
CA ASN A 19 6.52 -30.72 26.36
C ASN A 19 6.71 -29.29 26.90
N GLY A 20 6.42 -28.31 26.05
CA GLY A 20 6.12 -26.92 26.38
C GLY A 20 5.18 -26.41 25.29
N ALA A 21 4.12 -25.70 25.65
CA ALA A 21 3.21 -25.13 24.65
C ALA A 21 4.05 -24.34 23.63
N ALA A 22 4.06 -24.79 22.37
CA ALA A 22 4.82 -24.14 21.32
C ALA A 22 4.43 -22.65 21.29
N PRO A 23 5.39 -21.72 21.13
CA PRO A 23 5.06 -20.31 21.03
C PRO A 23 4.05 -20.11 19.91
N PRO A 24 3.06 -19.19 20.08
CA PRO A 24 2.01 -19.00 19.09
C PRO A 24 2.62 -18.70 17.72
N LYS A 25 2.23 -19.49 16.72
CA LYS A 25 2.75 -19.38 15.35
C LYS A 25 2.52 -17.97 14.81
N LYS A 26 3.57 -17.36 14.27
CA LYS A 26 3.51 -16.03 13.65
C LYS A 26 2.52 -16.05 12.49
N LYS A 27 1.58 -15.10 12.49
CA LYS A 27 0.57 -14.99 11.44
C LYS A 27 1.14 -14.29 10.21
N MET A 28 0.94 -14.89 9.04
CA MET A 28 1.35 -14.34 7.74
C MET A 28 0.52 -13.12 7.38
N ILE A 29 1.19 -12.05 6.99
CA ILE A 29 0.56 -10.92 6.29
C ILE A 29 0.47 -11.30 4.81
N LEU A 30 -0.72 -11.28 4.21
CA LEU A 30 -0.90 -11.50 2.77
C LEU A 30 -1.48 -10.23 2.13
N ASN A 31 -0.76 -9.69 1.15
CA ASN A 31 -1.20 -8.57 0.34
C ASN A 31 -1.33 -9.00 -1.12
N ALA A 32 -2.29 -8.43 -1.84
CA ALA A 32 -2.40 -8.61 -3.27
C ALA A 32 -1.49 -7.61 -3.98
N PHE A 33 -0.50 -8.08 -4.73
CA PHE A 33 0.43 -7.22 -5.45
C PHE A 33 -0.06 -6.98 -6.88
N VAL A 34 -0.57 -5.78 -7.08
CA VAL A 34 -1.27 -5.35 -8.31
C VAL A 34 -0.66 -4.04 -8.80
N GLU A 35 -0.98 -3.68 -10.03
CA GLU A 35 -0.64 -2.39 -10.62
C GLU A 35 -1.79 -2.01 -11.55
N MET A 36 -2.05 -0.71 -11.76
CA MET A 36 -3.12 -0.27 -12.65
C MET A 36 -2.73 -0.36 -14.13
N CYS A 37 -2.31 -1.55 -14.53
CA CYS A 37 -1.90 -1.95 -15.87
C CYS A 37 -2.25 -3.43 -16.09
N SER A 38 -2.04 -3.91 -17.31
CA SER A 38 -1.88 -5.35 -17.54
C SER A 38 -0.39 -5.73 -17.52
N GLY A 39 -0.09 -7.04 -17.46
CA GLY A 39 1.27 -7.54 -17.55
C GLY A 39 2.25 -7.02 -16.48
N HIS A 40 1.77 -6.81 -15.24
CA HIS A 40 2.55 -6.24 -14.14
C HIS A 40 3.86 -7.01 -13.86
N GLN A 41 3.76 -8.27 -13.46
CA GLN A 41 4.92 -9.15 -13.19
C GLN A 41 5.01 -10.32 -14.18
N SER A 42 3.98 -10.53 -15.00
CA SER A 42 3.88 -11.65 -15.93
C SER A 42 3.39 -11.13 -17.30
N PRO A 43 4.30 -10.65 -18.16
CA PRO A 43 3.93 -9.97 -19.41
C PRO A 43 3.34 -10.94 -20.44
N GLY A 44 2.40 -10.45 -21.26
CA GLY A 44 1.72 -11.24 -22.30
C GLY A 44 0.54 -12.09 -21.81
N LEU A 45 0.40 -12.34 -20.50
CA LEU A 45 -0.67 -13.20 -19.95
C LEU A 45 -2.08 -12.65 -20.10
N TRP A 46 -2.26 -11.39 -20.50
CA TRP A 46 -3.55 -10.84 -20.90
C TRP A 46 -4.23 -11.60 -22.06
N ARG A 47 -3.43 -12.36 -22.83
CA ARG A 47 -3.92 -13.24 -23.89
C ARG A 47 -4.59 -14.50 -23.37
N HIS A 48 -4.34 -14.89 -22.11
CA HIS A 48 -4.96 -16.06 -21.51
C HIS A 48 -6.48 -15.82 -21.40
N PRO A 49 -7.35 -16.77 -21.81
CA PRO A 49 -8.79 -16.53 -21.89
C PRO A 49 -9.44 -16.16 -20.55
N ASP A 50 -8.90 -16.67 -19.45
CA ASP A 50 -9.39 -16.40 -18.10
C ASP A 50 -8.78 -15.15 -17.46
N ASP A 51 -7.76 -14.55 -18.08
CA ASP A 51 -7.22 -13.29 -17.59
C ASP A 51 -8.21 -12.13 -17.87
N LYS A 52 -8.27 -11.21 -16.92
CA LYS A 52 -9.10 -10.00 -16.95
C LYS A 52 -8.29 -8.75 -16.61
N SER A 53 -6.96 -8.83 -16.54
CA SER A 53 -6.10 -7.70 -16.16
C SER A 53 -6.19 -6.56 -17.17
N MET A 54 -6.52 -6.83 -18.45
CA MET A 54 -6.75 -5.81 -19.47
C MET A 54 -7.92 -4.86 -19.14
N ASN A 55 -8.78 -5.22 -18.19
CA ASN A 55 -9.89 -4.39 -17.72
C ASN A 55 -9.46 -3.35 -16.67
N PHE A 56 -8.15 -3.10 -16.47
CA PHE A 56 -7.64 -2.14 -15.48
C PHE A 56 -8.17 -0.70 -15.63
N ASN A 57 -8.76 -0.35 -16.78
CA ASN A 57 -9.43 0.93 -17.04
C ASN A 57 -10.88 1.00 -16.50
N ASP A 58 -11.42 -0.12 -16.04
CA ASP A 58 -12.79 -0.25 -15.55
C ASP A 58 -12.80 -0.15 -14.02
N ILE A 59 -13.69 0.67 -13.46
CA ILE A 59 -13.80 0.83 -12.00
C ILE A 59 -14.41 -0.41 -11.35
N GLU A 60 -15.35 -1.09 -12.01
CA GLU A 60 -15.98 -2.31 -11.52
C GLU A 60 -14.96 -3.44 -11.34
N HIS A 61 -13.95 -3.52 -12.22
CA HIS A 61 -12.84 -4.47 -12.12
C HIS A 61 -12.13 -4.39 -10.76
N TRP A 62 -11.77 -3.19 -10.35
CA TRP A 62 -11.06 -2.94 -9.09
C TRP A 62 -11.95 -3.15 -7.87
N VAL A 63 -13.21 -2.71 -7.95
CA VAL A 63 -14.19 -2.89 -6.87
C VAL A 63 -14.45 -4.37 -6.58
N GLU A 64 -14.67 -5.18 -7.62
CA GLU A 64 -14.91 -6.62 -7.45
C GLU A 64 -13.67 -7.36 -6.98
N LEU A 65 -12.47 -6.97 -7.45
CA LEU A 65 -11.22 -7.52 -6.93
C LEU A 65 -11.05 -7.21 -5.43
N ALA A 66 -11.28 -5.96 -5.01
CA ALA A 66 -11.15 -5.56 -3.60
C ALA A 66 -12.13 -6.32 -2.69
N LYS A 67 -13.37 -6.54 -3.14
CA LYS A 67 -14.38 -7.36 -2.43
C LYS A 67 -13.93 -8.82 -2.31
N THR A 68 -13.42 -9.39 -3.40
CA THR A 68 -12.92 -10.77 -3.45
C THR A 68 -11.76 -10.97 -2.47
N LEU A 69 -10.76 -10.08 -2.54
CA LEU A 69 -9.61 -10.10 -1.64
C LEU A 69 -10.01 -9.90 -0.18
N GLU A 70 -10.94 -8.98 0.10
CA GLU A 70 -11.43 -8.75 1.45
C GLU A 70 -12.12 -9.99 2.01
N ALA A 71 -13.00 -10.64 1.23
CA ALA A 71 -13.68 -11.88 1.62
C ALA A 71 -12.69 -13.03 1.90
N GLY A 72 -11.56 -13.06 1.17
CA GLY A 72 -10.47 -13.99 1.41
C GLY A 72 -9.66 -13.73 2.68
N GLY A 73 -9.71 -12.51 3.24
CA GLY A 73 -8.92 -12.10 4.41
C GLY A 73 -7.58 -11.43 4.06
N PHE A 74 -7.37 -10.97 2.83
CA PHE A 74 -6.15 -10.23 2.48
C PHE A 74 -6.01 -8.96 3.33
N HIS A 75 -4.78 -8.68 3.79
CA HIS A 75 -4.51 -7.54 4.66
C HIS A 75 -4.55 -6.22 3.88
N ALA A 76 -4.01 -6.21 2.66
CA ALA A 76 -4.03 -5.04 1.80
C ALA A 76 -3.96 -5.39 0.31
N MET A 77 -4.43 -4.47 -0.52
CA MET A 77 -3.98 -4.34 -1.90
C MET A 77 -2.74 -3.45 -1.92
N PHE A 78 -1.62 -3.97 -2.41
CA PHE A 78 -0.40 -3.21 -2.67
C PHE A 78 -0.38 -2.86 -4.15
N ILE A 79 -0.64 -1.59 -4.47
CA ILE A 79 -0.79 -1.06 -5.81
C ILE A 79 0.54 -0.39 -6.20
N ALA A 80 1.31 -1.09 -7.03
CA ALA A 80 2.53 -0.57 -7.65
C ALA A 80 2.21 0.58 -8.61
N ASP A 81 3.25 1.32 -8.99
CA ASP A 81 3.15 2.36 -10.01
C ASP A 81 4.53 2.68 -10.60
N VAL A 82 4.53 3.07 -11.87
CA VAL A 82 5.68 3.62 -12.59
C VAL A 82 5.24 4.83 -13.40
N LEU A 83 6.09 5.85 -13.44
CA LEU A 83 5.85 7.10 -14.19
C LEU A 83 6.52 7.12 -15.56
N GLY A 84 7.12 6.00 -15.97
CA GLY A 84 7.86 5.85 -17.20
C GLY A 84 7.63 4.48 -17.81
N GLY A 85 7.83 4.37 -19.12
CA GLY A 85 7.80 3.08 -19.82
C GLY A 85 9.14 2.35 -19.74
N TYR A 86 9.10 1.04 -19.99
CA TYR A 86 10.26 0.15 -19.99
C TYR A 86 10.98 0.19 -21.35
N ASP A 87 11.85 1.19 -21.54
CA ASP A 87 12.49 1.52 -22.81
C ASP A 87 13.99 1.14 -22.90
N VAL A 88 14.50 0.37 -21.94
CA VAL A 88 15.91 -0.07 -21.90
C VAL A 88 16.20 -1.16 -22.93
N TYR A 89 15.35 -2.19 -23.00
CA TYR A 89 15.57 -3.32 -23.91
C TYR A 89 15.43 -2.88 -25.36
N LYS A 90 16.43 -3.19 -26.19
CA LYS A 90 16.53 -2.70 -27.59
C LYS A 90 16.51 -1.17 -27.71
N ASN A 91 16.72 -0.42 -26.62
CA ASN A 91 16.56 1.03 -26.55
C ASN A 91 15.23 1.52 -27.15
N SER A 92 14.15 0.75 -26.95
CA SER A 92 12.81 1.08 -27.47
C SER A 92 11.73 0.67 -26.48
N LEU A 93 10.63 1.42 -26.49
CA LEU A 93 9.43 1.08 -25.73
C LEU A 93 8.58 -0.01 -26.43
N ASP A 94 8.85 -0.32 -27.69
CA ASP A 94 7.98 -1.12 -28.55
C ASP A 94 7.60 -2.48 -27.96
N GLU A 95 8.55 -3.17 -27.31
CA GLU A 95 8.28 -4.49 -26.75
C GLU A 95 7.43 -4.42 -25.48
N ALA A 96 7.60 -3.37 -24.66
CA ALA A 96 6.72 -3.13 -23.53
C ALA A 96 5.29 -2.81 -24.02
N VAL A 97 5.16 -1.96 -25.04
CA VAL A 97 3.86 -1.62 -25.64
C VAL A 97 3.18 -2.85 -26.25
N ARG A 98 3.91 -3.65 -27.03
CA ARG A 98 3.38 -4.82 -27.73
C ARG A 98 2.89 -5.91 -26.78
N SER A 99 3.66 -6.17 -25.73
CA SER A 99 3.39 -7.25 -24.78
C SER A 99 2.42 -6.85 -23.66
N GLY A 100 2.16 -5.56 -23.49
CA GLY A 100 1.42 -5.03 -22.35
C GLY A 100 2.21 -5.08 -21.06
N ALA A 101 3.55 -4.98 -21.11
CA ALA A 101 4.41 -5.05 -19.93
C ALA A 101 4.44 -3.71 -19.19
N GLN A 102 3.58 -3.56 -18.17
CA GLN A 102 3.36 -2.30 -17.45
C GLN A 102 3.05 -1.12 -18.38
N TRP A 103 2.42 -1.40 -19.52
CA TRP A 103 2.03 -0.39 -20.49
C TRP A 103 0.70 -0.75 -21.18
N PRO A 104 -0.25 0.19 -21.28
CA PRO A 104 -0.28 1.47 -20.57
C PRO A 104 -0.55 1.27 -19.07
N VAL A 105 -0.31 2.32 -18.27
CA VAL A 105 -0.47 2.32 -16.80
C VAL A 105 -1.27 3.55 -16.36
N ASN A 106 -2.20 3.36 -15.43
CA ASN A 106 -3.03 4.41 -14.83
C ASN A 106 -2.57 4.79 -13.41
N GLU A 107 -2.97 5.97 -12.94
CA GLU A 107 -2.59 6.49 -11.63
C GLU A 107 -3.27 5.71 -10.47
N PRO A 108 -2.50 5.23 -9.47
CA PRO A 108 -2.97 4.24 -8.49
C PRO A 108 -3.94 4.76 -7.41
N ILE A 109 -3.98 6.07 -7.14
CA ILE A 109 -4.79 6.63 -6.04
C ILE A 109 -6.26 6.77 -6.43
N GLN A 110 -6.56 7.15 -7.68
CA GLN A 110 -7.90 7.58 -8.08
C GLN A 110 -8.99 6.51 -7.89
N VAL A 111 -8.64 5.23 -8.00
CA VAL A 111 -9.60 4.12 -7.89
C VAL A 111 -9.86 3.69 -6.44
N VAL A 112 -8.97 4.04 -5.50
CA VAL A 112 -9.05 3.58 -4.12
C VAL A 112 -10.33 4.02 -3.39
N PRO A 113 -10.85 5.26 -3.54
CA PRO A 113 -12.12 5.63 -2.91
C PRO A 113 -13.30 4.72 -3.27
N ALA A 114 -13.36 4.21 -4.51
CA ALA A 114 -14.42 3.31 -4.95
C ALA A 114 -14.27 1.91 -4.31
N MET A 115 -13.06 1.35 -4.33
CA MET A 115 -12.76 0.09 -3.62
C MET A 115 -13.03 0.21 -2.12
N ALA A 116 -12.65 1.34 -1.52
CA ALA A 116 -12.82 1.61 -0.10
C ALA A 116 -14.30 1.74 0.30
N ALA A 117 -15.15 2.28 -0.57
CA ALA A 117 -16.60 2.34 -0.33
C ALA A 117 -17.24 0.95 -0.28
N ALA A 118 -16.73 0.01 -1.10
CA ALA A 118 -17.22 -1.36 -1.21
C ALA A 118 -16.66 -2.33 -0.16
N THR A 119 -15.66 -1.91 0.64
CA THR A 119 -14.92 -2.75 1.59
C THR A 119 -14.88 -2.16 3.00
N LYS A 120 -14.49 -2.94 4.01
CA LYS A 120 -14.55 -2.57 5.44
C LYS A 120 -13.24 -2.74 6.22
N HIS A 121 -12.33 -3.58 5.75
CA HIS A 121 -11.13 -4.04 6.45
C HIS A 121 -9.86 -3.90 5.63
N ILE A 122 -9.89 -4.30 4.34
CA ILE A 122 -8.70 -4.38 3.51
C ILE A 122 -8.00 -3.01 3.38
N GLY A 123 -6.68 -3.00 3.50
CA GLY A 123 -5.83 -1.84 3.30
C GLY A 123 -5.55 -1.53 1.82
N PHE A 124 -5.10 -0.31 1.54
CA PHE A 124 -4.67 0.12 0.21
C PHE A 124 -3.31 0.81 0.31
N GLY A 125 -2.25 0.08 -0.02
CA GLY A 125 -0.89 0.62 -0.14
C GLY A 125 -0.68 1.15 -1.55
N VAL A 126 -0.64 2.47 -1.72
CA VAL A 126 -0.48 3.12 -3.03
C VAL A 126 0.96 3.57 -3.22
N THR A 127 1.52 3.33 -4.41
CA THR A 127 2.87 3.77 -4.76
C THR A 127 2.82 5.20 -5.28
N VAL A 128 3.63 6.09 -4.69
CA VAL A 128 3.81 7.45 -5.21
C VAL A 128 5.26 7.87 -5.03
N SER A 129 5.85 8.40 -6.09
CA SER A 129 7.24 8.84 -6.12
C SER A 129 7.46 10.20 -5.44
N THR A 130 8.53 10.32 -4.65
CA THR A 130 8.97 11.60 -4.05
C THR A 130 9.75 12.49 -5.01
N THR A 131 10.04 12.02 -6.22
CA THR A 131 11.02 12.68 -7.12
C THR A 131 10.42 13.82 -7.95
N TYR A 132 9.11 13.75 -8.24
CA TYR A 132 8.49 14.58 -9.27
C TYR A 132 7.27 15.38 -8.77
N GLU A 133 6.48 14.86 -7.82
CA GLU A 133 5.33 15.57 -7.26
C GLU A 133 5.72 16.34 -5.99
N GLN A 134 5.25 17.58 -5.86
CA GLN A 134 5.55 18.39 -4.67
C GLN A 134 4.90 17.87 -3.38
N PRO A 135 5.61 17.88 -2.23
CA PRO A 135 5.13 17.26 -0.99
C PRO A 135 3.82 17.85 -0.46
N TYR A 136 3.61 19.16 -0.61
CA TYR A 136 2.38 19.80 -0.16
C TYR A 136 1.14 19.28 -0.90
N HIS A 137 1.26 18.98 -2.20
CA HIS A 137 0.16 18.45 -2.99
C HIS A 137 -0.13 16.99 -2.64
N LEU A 138 0.91 16.16 -2.53
CA LEU A 138 0.77 14.76 -2.13
C LEU A 138 0.22 14.62 -0.72
N ALA A 139 0.64 15.47 0.23
CA ALA A 139 0.12 15.48 1.60
C ALA A 139 -1.41 15.65 1.62
N ARG A 140 -1.96 16.53 0.77
CA ARG A 140 -3.40 16.73 0.63
C ARG A 140 -4.10 15.49 0.08
N ARG A 141 -3.54 14.86 -0.95
CA ARG A 141 -4.10 13.65 -1.59
C ARG A 141 -4.13 12.48 -0.61
N LEU A 142 -3.03 12.23 0.08
CA LEU A 142 -2.93 11.16 1.08
C LEU A 142 -3.82 11.40 2.31
N SER A 143 -3.92 12.64 2.79
CA SER A 143 -4.84 12.97 3.91
C SER A 143 -6.30 12.73 3.52
N THR A 144 -6.67 13.16 2.32
CA THR A 144 -8.01 12.91 1.76
C THR A 144 -8.27 11.41 1.67
N LEU A 145 -7.32 10.65 1.13
CA LEU A 145 -7.45 9.20 1.00
C LEU A 145 -7.58 8.51 2.36
N ASP A 146 -6.79 8.92 3.35
CA ASP A 146 -6.86 8.38 4.71
C ASP A 146 -8.22 8.67 5.38
N HIS A 147 -8.80 9.86 5.17
CA HIS A 147 -10.17 10.16 5.61
C HIS A 147 -11.22 9.28 4.92
N LEU A 148 -11.20 9.20 3.58
CA LEU A 148 -12.20 8.45 2.80
C LEU A 148 -12.13 6.94 3.06
N THR A 149 -10.93 6.41 3.25
CA THR A 149 -10.70 4.99 3.56
C THR A 149 -10.92 4.66 5.04
N LYS A 150 -11.14 5.68 5.89
CA LYS A 150 -11.23 5.58 7.36
C LYS A 150 -9.97 5.01 8.01
N GLY A 151 -8.81 5.45 7.52
CA GLY A 151 -7.51 5.03 8.03
C GLY A 151 -6.96 3.76 7.39
N ARG A 152 -7.42 3.37 6.20
CA ARG A 152 -6.93 2.15 5.51
C ARG A 152 -5.90 2.45 4.41
N CYS A 153 -5.37 3.67 4.38
CA CYS A 153 -4.35 4.11 3.44
C CYS A 153 -2.94 3.71 3.90
N GLY A 154 -2.13 3.20 2.98
CA GLY A 154 -0.68 3.10 3.08
C GLY A 154 -0.03 3.82 1.90
N TRP A 155 1.19 4.30 2.08
CA TRP A 155 1.97 4.93 1.03
C TRP A 155 3.29 4.19 0.85
N ASN A 156 3.46 3.56 -0.31
CA ASN A 156 4.74 3.04 -0.76
C ASN A 156 5.60 4.17 -1.33
N VAL A 157 6.60 4.57 -0.55
CA VAL A 157 7.54 5.65 -0.86
C VAL A 157 8.58 5.10 -1.82
N VAL A 158 8.64 5.68 -3.03
CA VAL A 158 9.62 5.32 -4.05
C VAL A 158 10.34 6.55 -4.58
N THR A 159 11.56 6.38 -5.08
CA THR A 159 12.32 7.45 -5.75
C THR A 159 12.21 7.38 -7.28
N GLY A 160 11.64 6.31 -7.83
CA GLY A 160 11.68 5.99 -9.26
C GLY A 160 13.05 5.47 -9.72
N TYR A 161 13.09 4.86 -10.91
CA TYR A 161 14.30 4.30 -11.55
C TYR A 161 14.28 4.31 -13.09
N LEU A 162 13.12 4.56 -13.73
CA LEU A 162 13.00 4.70 -15.18
C LEU A 162 13.33 6.11 -15.67
N ASP A 163 14.31 6.25 -16.55
CA ASP A 163 14.75 7.55 -17.06
C ASP A 163 13.68 8.28 -17.89
N SER A 164 12.85 7.52 -18.59
CA SER A 164 11.69 8.03 -19.33
C SER A 164 10.74 8.88 -18.46
N ALA A 165 10.60 8.56 -17.17
CA ALA A 165 9.81 9.37 -16.24
C ALA A 165 10.43 10.76 -16.03
N ALA A 166 11.76 10.86 -15.91
CA ALA A 166 12.44 12.13 -15.69
C ALA A 166 12.27 13.07 -16.88
N ARG A 167 12.46 12.54 -18.11
CA ARG A 167 12.31 13.29 -19.36
C ARG A 167 10.90 13.86 -19.52
N ASN A 168 9.87 13.05 -19.22
CA ASN A 168 8.48 13.49 -19.34
C ASN A 168 8.02 14.42 -18.20
N LEU A 169 8.67 14.38 -17.05
CA LEU A 169 8.35 15.21 -15.87
C LEU A 169 9.29 16.41 -15.71
N GLY A 170 9.86 16.88 -16.83
CA GLY A 170 10.55 18.17 -16.92
C GLY A 170 12.00 18.17 -16.44
N ARG A 171 12.65 17.01 -16.32
CA ARG A 171 14.09 16.88 -16.04
C ARG A 171 14.82 16.32 -17.26
N ALA A 172 16.10 16.65 -17.42
CA ALA A 172 16.91 16.12 -18.53
C ALA A 172 17.20 14.62 -18.38
N ALA A 173 17.44 14.18 -17.14
CA ALA A 173 17.71 12.80 -16.75
C ALA A 173 17.29 12.60 -15.29
N GLN A 174 17.32 11.36 -14.81
CA GLN A 174 17.12 11.11 -13.39
C GLN A 174 18.20 11.77 -12.52
N PRO A 175 17.84 12.33 -11.36
CA PRO A 175 18.83 12.66 -10.35
C PRO A 175 19.59 11.39 -9.94
N GLU A 176 20.87 11.55 -9.61
CA GLU A 176 21.71 10.47 -9.12
C GLU A 176 21.05 9.69 -7.98
N HIS A 177 21.28 8.39 -7.94
CA HIS A 177 20.58 7.47 -7.03
C HIS A 177 20.56 7.96 -5.57
N ASP A 178 21.71 8.36 -5.02
CA ASP A 178 21.84 8.80 -3.63
C ASP A 178 21.23 10.19 -3.40
N GLU A 179 21.31 11.09 -4.38
CA GLU A 179 20.66 12.40 -4.30
C GLU A 179 19.13 12.27 -4.28
N ARG A 180 18.56 11.27 -4.97
CA ARG A 180 17.12 10.99 -4.86
C ARG A 180 16.72 10.59 -3.44
N TYR A 181 17.55 9.81 -2.75
CA TYR A 181 17.29 9.45 -1.35
C TYR A 181 17.51 10.64 -0.41
N ALA A 182 18.50 11.50 -0.66
CA ALA A 182 18.68 12.74 0.10
C ALA A 182 17.44 13.66 -0.05
N MET A 183 16.92 13.81 -1.27
CA MET A 183 15.69 14.54 -1.52
C MET A 183 14.47 13.87 -0.86
N ALA A 184 14.38 12.53 -0.91
CA ALA A 184 13.31 11.78 -0.24
C ALA A 184 13.35 11.96 1.28
N GLU A 185 14.52 12.03 1.91
CA GLU A 185 14.66 12.31 3.35
C GLU A 185 14.05 13.66 3.73
N GLU A 186 14.36 14.72 2.98
CA GLU A 186 13.76 16.03 3.21
C GLU A 186 12.25 16.04 2.90
N TYR A 187 11.84 15.29 1.86
CA TYR A 187 10.43 15.09 1.52
C TYR A 187 9.66 14.51 2.71
N MET A 188 10.17 13.43 3.33
CA MET A 188 9.52 12.82 4.50
C MET A 188 9.43 13.80 5.67
N GLU A 189 10.44 14.64 5.88
CA GLU A 189 10.38 15.68 6.91
C GLU A 189 9.25 16.69 6.65
N VAL A 190 9.11 17.19 5.42
CA VAL A 190 7.99 18.06 5.05
C VAL A 190 6.65 17.36 5.31
N MET A 191 6.50 16.12 4.85
CA MET A 191 5.28 15.33 5.01
C MET A 191 4.92 15.14 6.49
N TYR A 192 5.88 14.76 7.33
CA TYR A 192 5.64 14.60 8.76
C TYR A 192 5.27 15.91 9.44
N LYS A 193 5.94 17.02 9.11
CA LYS A 193 5.56 18.34 9.63
C LYS A 193 4.12 18.71 9.24
N LEU A 194 3.71 18.48 7.99
CA LEU A 194 2.34 18.76 7.54
C LEU A 194 1.31 17.89 8.28
N PHE A 195 1.53 16.58 8.39
CA PHE A 195 0.59 15.65 9.03
C PHE A 195 0.51 15.78 10.55
N GLN A 196 1.61 16.11 11.21
CA GLN A 196 1.74 15.99 12.67
C GLN A 196 1.86 17.34 13.38
N SER A 197 2.61 18.29 12.82
CA SER A 197 2.92 19.58 13.48
C SER A 197 1.92 20.68 13.18
N SER A 198 1.28 20.64 12.01
CA SER A 198 0.48 21.76 11.52
C SER A 198 -0.88 21.90 12.24
N TRP A 199 -1.44 20.80 12.74
CA TRP A 199 -2.71 20.77 13.45
C TRP A 199 -2.60 19.99 14.77
N ARG A 200 -3.03 20.59 15.88
CA ARG A 200 -3.17 19.90 17.17
C ARG A 200 -4.29 18.86 17.11
N GLU A 201 -4.22 17.82 17.94
CA GLU A 201 -5.22 16.73 17.96
C GLU A 201 -6.66 17.19 18.22
N ASP A 202 -6.83 18.28 18.97
CA ASP A 202 -8.10 18.90 19.35
C ASP A 202 -8.39 20.19 18.55
N ALA A 203 -7.79 20.37 17.38
CA ALA A 203 -7.95 21.57 16.57
C ALA A 203 -9.38 21.73 16.03
N VAL A 204 -9.98 20.65 15.52
CA VAL A 204 -11.37 20.65 15.01
C VAL A 204 -12.33 20.49 16.19
N ALA A 205 -13.09 21.54 16.48
CA ALA A 205 -13.94 21.63 17.67
C ALA A 205 -15.43 21.38 17.38
N LEU A 206 -15.90 21.80 16.20
CA LEU A 206 -17.32 21.78 15.82
C LEU A 206 -18.24 22.39 16.91
N ASP A 207 -17.77 23.43 17.59
CA ASP A 207 -18.49 24.15 18.64
C ASP A 207 -19.57 25.03 18.01
N ARG A 208 -20.75 24.45 17.82
CA ARG A 208 -21.93 25.12 17.24
C ARG A 208 -22.40 26.30 18.06
N ALA A 209 -22.25 26.25 19.38
CA ALA A 209 -22.72 27.30 20.28
C ALA A 209 -21.86 28.57 20.16
N ARG A 210 -20.54 28.41 20.00
CA ARG A 210 -19.62 29.53 19.79
C ARG A 210 -19.37 29.87 18.31
N GLY A 211 -19.87 29.05 17.38
CA GLY A 211 -19.64 29.22 15.94
C GLY A 211 -18.21 28.88 15.51
N ILE A 212 -17.52 27.99 16.23
CA ILE A 212 -16.12 27.63 15.96
C ILE A 212 -16.06 26.24 15.33
N TYR A 213 -15.71 26.16 14.04
CA TYR A 213 -15.42 24.87 13.40
C TYR A 213 -14.05 24.34 13.85
N THR A 214 -13.02 25.17 13.75
CA THR A 214 -11.63 24.87 14.13
C THR A 214 -11.10 26.00 15.00
N HIS A 215 -10.38 25.64 16.06
CA HIS A 215 -9.66 26.60 16.90
C HIS A 215 -8.41 27.13 16.16
N PRO A 216 -8.34 28.44 15.85
CA PRO A 216 -7.24 29.00 15.08
C PRO A 216 -5.89 28.94 15.82
N ASP A 217 -5.89 28.97 17.14
CA ASP A 217 -4.70 28.80 18.00
C ASP A 217 -4.14 27.37 18.01
N ARG A 218 -4.81 26.43 17.33
CA ARG A 218 -4.46 25.00 17.25
C ARG A 218 -4.09 24.57 15.83
N VAL A 219 -3.93 25.54 14.92
CA VAL A 219 -3.43 25.36 13.57
C VAL A 219 -2.24 26.29 13.38
N ARG A 220 -1.15 25.79 12.81
CA ARG A 220 0.06 26.58 12.57
C ARG A 220 0.77 26.22 11.27
N PRO A 221 1.45 27.20 10.65
CA PRO A 221 2.45 26.93 9.61
C PRO A 221 3.55 25.99 10.12
N ILE A 222 4.21 25.30 9.18
CA ILE A 222 5.33 24.40 9.48
C ILE A 222 6.70 25.06 9.25
N HIS A 223 6.74 26.19 8.53
CA HIS A 223 7.93 26.98 8.24
C HIS A 223 9.14 26.11 7.83
N HIS A 224 8.93 25.16 6.92
CA HIS A 224 10.02 24.32 6.43
C HIS A 224 10.81 25.08 5.37
N GLU A 225 12.11 25.22 5.59
CA GLU A 225 13.11 25.71 4.63
C GLU A 225 14.28 24.73 4.63
N GLY A 226 14.42 23.96 3.55
CA GLY A 226 15.47 22.96 3.38
C GLY A 226 16.25 23.15 2.08
N LYS A 227 17.07 22.16 1.72
CA LYS A 227 17.88 22.20 0.49
C LYS A 227 16.99 22.01 -0.74
N HIS A 228 15.97 21.17 -0.64
CA HIS A 228 15.13 20.73 -1.74
C HIS A 228 13.76 21.42 -1.77
N PHE A 229 13.21 21.79 -0.61
CA PHE A 229 11.85 22.27 -0.47
C PHE A 229 11.75 23.48 0.46
N THR A 230 10.88 24.42 0.08
CA THR A 230 10.42 25.52 0.93
C THR A 230 8.91 25.44 1.03
N VAL A 231 8.39 25.11 2.21
CA VAL A 231 6.95 24.89 2.44
C VAL A 231 6.53 25.61 3.72
N PRO A 232 5.90 26.79 3.60
CA PRO A 232 5.43 27.55 4.78
C PRO A 232 4.34 26.82 5.58
N GLY A 233 3.41 26.13 4.91
CA GLY A 233 2.18 25.63 5.52
C GLY A 233 1.16 26.74 5.80
N PRO A 234 0.11 26.49 6.62
CA PRO A 234 -0.21 25.23 7.29
C PRO A 234 -0.65 24.13 6.31
N HIS A 235 -0.77 22.90 6.77
CA HIS A 235 -1.45 21.84 6.03
C HIS A 235 -2.92 22.20 5.84
N ILE A 236 -3.48 21.92 4.68
CA ILE A 236 -4.86 22.30 4.33
C ILE A 236 -5.91 21.28 4.78
N CYS A 237 -5.50 20.07 5.16
CA CYS A 237 -6.40 19.03 5.66
C CYS A 237 -6.32 18.93 7.19
N GLN A 238 -7.48 18.76 7.83
CA GLN A 238 -7.54 18.42 9.25
C GLN A 238 -6.94 17.02 9.51
N PRO A 239 -6.51 16.70 10.76
CA PRO A 239 -5.99 15.40 11.12
C PRO A 239 -6.87 14.23 10.66
N SER A 240 -6.31 13.32 9.87
CA SER A 240 -6.96 12.08 9.43
C SER A 240 -6.81 10.96 10.47
N PRO A 241 -7.55 9.84 10.37
CA PRO A 241 -7.53 8.77 11.38
C PRO A 241 -6.12 8.24 11.72
N GLN A 242 -5.23 8.15 10.73
CA GLN A 242 -3.84 7.73 10.94
C GLN A 242 -2.85 8.91 11.02
N ARG A 243 -3.29 10.12 10.61
CA ARG A 243 -2.47 11.30 10.26
C ARG A 243 -1.44 11.02 9.18
N VAL A 244 -0.44 10.22 9.51
CA VAL A 244 0.56 9.67 8.59
C VAL A 244 0.02 8.33 8.10
N PRO A 245 -0.19 8.12 6.79
CA PRO A 245 -0.51 6.79 6.25
C PRO A 245 0.56 5.77 6.67
N VAL A 246 0.25 4.47 6.58
CA VAL A 246 1.29 3.46 6.82
C VAL A 246 2.42 3.65 5.81
N ILE A 247 3.65 3.85 6.29
CA ILE A 247 4.80 4.05 5.41
C ILE A 247 5.31 2.69 4.95
N MET A 248 5.24 2.46 3.64
CA MET A 248 5.78 1.30 2.97
C MET A 248 6.98 1.71 2.11
N GLN A 249 7.91 0.80 1.85
CA GLN A 249 9.11 1.10 1.06
C GLN A 249 9.65 -0.18 0.41
N ALA A 250 10.27 -0.10 -0.78
CA ALA A 250 10.80 -1.26 -1.53
C ALA A 250 12.29 -1.20 -1.97
N GLY A 251 13.05 -0.21 -1.53
CA GLY A 251 14.46 -0.01 -1.89
C GLY A 251 15.42 -0.89 -1.10
N THR A 252 16.14 -1.76 -1.83
CA THR A 252 17.10 -2.74 -1.28
C THR A 252 18.57 -2.33 -1.42
N SER A 253 18.87 -1.19 -2.05
CA SER A 253 20.22 -0.62 -2.12
C SER A 253 20.70 -0.16 -0.73
N PRO A 254 21.99 0.16 -0.52
CA PRO A 254 22.47 0.67 0.76
C PRO A 254 21.71 1.92 1.24
N ALA A 255 21.51 2.91 0.35
CA ALA A 255 20.71 4.10 0.66
C ALA A 255 19.23 3.76 0.88
N GLY A 256 18.67 2.85 0.09
CA GLY A 256 17.30 2.36 0.28
C GLY A 256 17.09 1.65 1.60
N THR A 257 18.03 0.82 2.03
CA THR A 257 18.00 0.11 3.30
C THR A 257 18.08 1.09 4.48
N ALA A 258 18.98 2.08 4.40
CA ALA A 258 19.08 3.13 5.40
C ALA A 258 17.76 3.91 5.53
N PHE A 259 17.21 4.36 4.40
CA PHE A 259 15.92 5.06 4.36
C PHE A 259 14.77 4.20 4.92
N SER A 260 14.69 2.93 4.52
CA SER A 260 13.69 1.96 5.00
C SER A 260 13.73 1.78 6.50
N SER A 261 14.93 1.51 7.02
CA SER A 261 15.12 1.22 8.44
C SER A 261 14.71 2.40 9.32
N LYS A 262 14.84 3.63 8.79
CA LYS A 262 14.44 4.87 9.46
C LYS A 262 12.94 5.14 9.37
N HIS A 263 12.32 5.00 8.21
CA HIS A 263 10.94 5.50 7.96
C HIS A 263 9.88 4.43 7.77
N ALA A 264 10.23 3.23 7.33
CA ALA A 264 9.23 2.24 6.93
C ALA A 264 8.57 1.58 8.14
N GLU A 265 7.28 1.32 8.02
CA GLU A 265 6.50 0.42 8.89
C GLU A 265 6.30 -0.94 8.21
N ALA A 266 6.33 -0.96 6.87
CA ALA A 266 6.48 -2.18 6.09
C ALA A 266 7.56 -2.03 5.01
N VAL A 267 8.41 -3.04 4.85
CA VAL A 267 9.46 -3.07 3.81
C VAL A 267 9.17 -4.22 2.87
N PHE A 268 9.05 -3.90 1.59
CA PHE A 268 8.90 -4.86 0.52
C PHE A 268 10.29 -5.33 0.05
N VAL A 269 10.53 -6.64 0.06
CA VAL A 269 11.75 -7.27 -0.46
C VAL A 269 11.43 -8.23 -1.60
N SER A 270 12.30 -8.27 -2.61
CA SER A 270 12.25 -9.26 -3.69
C SER A 270 13.56 -10.02 -3.76
N GLY A 271 13.47 -11.33 -3.98
CA GLY A 271 14.58 -12.24 -4.17
C GLY A 271 14.07 -13.57 -4.72
N HIS A 272 14.95 -14.36 -5.32
CA HIS A 272 14.59 -15.67 -5.90
C HIS A 272 14.66 -16.81 -4.86
N SER A 273 15.13 -16.54 -3.65
CA SER A 273 15.24 -17.51 -2.56
C SER A 273 15.22 -16.78 -1.20
N PRO A 274 14.85 -17.46 -0.11
CA PRO A 274 14.88 -16.84 1.22
C PRO A 274 16.30 -16.42 1.62
N ALA A 275 17.31 -17.24 1.29
CA ALA A 275 18.72 -16.92 1.52
C ALA A 275 19.16 -15.62 0.81
N ALA A 276 18.61 -15.31 -0.36
CA ALA A 276 18.89 -14.07 -1.07
C ALA A 276 18.34 -12.83 -0.33
N CYS A 277 17.24 -12.98 0.42
CA CYS A 277 16.63 -11.89 1.18
C CYS A 277 17.18 -11.76 2.60
N ALA A 278 17.55 -12.88 3.26
CA ALA A 278 17.87 -12.94 4.69
C ALA A 278 18.86 -11.87 5.17
N ARG A 279 19.95 -11.64 4.42
CA ARG A 279 20.94 -10.59 4.77
C ARG A 279 20.37 -9.17 4.68
N GLY A 280 19.56 -8.89 3.67
CA GLY A 280 18.89 -7.59 3.52
C GLY A 280 17.91 -7.34 4.67
N VAL A 281 17.12 -8.36 5.02
CA VAL A 281 16.18 -8.31 6.15
C VAL A 281 16.91 -8.05 7.48
N ALA A 282 17.98 -8.80 7.74
CA ALA A 282 18.80 -8.60 8.93
C ALA A 282 19.38 -7.17 8.99
N SER A 283 19.86 -6.65 7.86
CA SER A 283 20.40 -5.28 7.76
C SER A 283 19.35 -4.21 8.05
N VAL A 284 18.13 -4.34 7.51
CA VAL A 284 17.02 -3.41 7.81
C VAL A 284 16.74 -3.41 9.33
N ARG A 285 16.63 -4.59 9.93
CA ARG A 285 16.34 -4.73 11.36
C ARG A 285 17.47 -4.18 12.24
N GLU A 286 18.73 -4.44 11.90
CA GLU A 286 19.88 -3.91 12.62
C GLU A 286 19.94 -2.37 12.54
N GLN A 287 19.75 -1.80 11.34
CA GLN A 287 19.76 -0.35 11.18
C GLN A 287 18.57 0.33 11.87
N ALA A 288 17.40 -0.33 11.91
CA ALA A 288 16.26 0.17 12.67
C ALA A 288 16.59 0.29 14.16
N ALA A 289 17.25 -0.72 14.74
CA ALA A 289 17.73 -0.67 16.12
C ALA A 289 18.72 0.49 16.35
N ARG A 290 19.65 0.72 15.40
CA ARG A 290 20.59 1.85 15.46
C ARG A 290 19.89 3.22 15.39
N HIS A 291 18.73 3.29 14.75
CA HIS A 291 17.86 4.46 14.76
C HIS A 291 16.97 4.58 16.01
N GLY A 292 17.10 3.67 16.98
CA GLY A 292 16.31 3.64 18.20
C GLY A 292 14.88 3.11 18.01
N ARG A 293 14.61 2.47 16.87
CA ARG A 293 13.32 1.86 16.55
C ARG A 293 13.29 0.39 16.95
N ASP A 294 12.13 -0.12 17.33
CA ASP A 294 11.90 -1.56 17.46
C ASP A 294 12.04 -2.24 16.09
N PRO A 295 13.03 -3.14 15.89
CA PRO A 295 13.20 -3.83 14.62
C PRO A 295 12.00 -4.67 14.20
N LYS A 296 11.16 -5.13 15.13
CA LYS A 296 9.95 -5.93 14.86
C LYS A 296 8.71 -5.07 14.60
N ALA A 297 8.79 -3.76 14.80
CA ALA A 297 7.78 -2.81 14.35
C ALA A 297 7.78 -2.65 12.81
N ILE A 298 8.90 -2.97 12.15
CA ILE A 298 8.99 -3.02 10.68
C ILE A 298 8.57 -4.41 10.20
N LYS A 299 7.48 -4.46 9.41
CA LYS A 299 6.98 -5.67 8.77
C LYS A 299 7.66 -5.89 7.43
N VAL A 300 8.41 -6.97 7.29
CA VAL A 300 9.13 -7.27 6.05
C VAL A 300 8.27 -8.21 5.21
N ILE A 301 7.88 -7.78 4.02
CA ILE A 301 6.95 -8.49 3.14
C ILE A 301 7.72 -8.93 1.89
N ALA A 302 7.80 -10.22 1.62
CA ALA A 302 8.47 -10.74 0.42
C ALA A 302 7.52 -10.81 -0.77
N LYS A 303 7.99 -10.60 -2.00
CA LYS A 303 7.15 -10.90 -3.19
C LYS A 303 7.24 -12.37 -3.55
N MET A 304 6.06 -12.94 -3.84
CA MET A 304 5.92 -14.32 -4.26
C MET A 304 4.87 -14.41 -5.38
N CYS A 305 5.17 -15.12 -6.46
CA CYS A 305 4.16 -15.60 -7.39
C CYS A 305 3.83 -17.06 -7.03
N VAL A 306 2.54 -17.41 -7.00
CA VAL A 306 2.11 -18.78 -6.73
C VAL A 306 1.19 -19.26 -7.85
N VAL A 307 1.41 -20.48 -8.31
CA VAL A 307 0.51 -21.18 -9.24
C VAL A 307 0.03 -22.45 -8.53
N LEU A 308 -1.24 -22.44 -8.14
CA LEU A 308 -1.84 -23.46 -7.28
C LEU A 308 -2.73 -24.42 -8.10
N GLY A 309 -2.69 -25.68 -7.74
CA GLY A 309 -3.64 -26.70 -8.20
C GLY A 309 -4.03 -27.61 -7.03
N ALA A 310 -5.21 -28.25 -7.11
CA ALA A 310 -5.60 -29.24 -6.11
C ALA A 310 -4.68 -30.46 -6.13
N THR A 311 -3.97 -30.68 -7.25
CA THR A 311 -2.90 -31.66 -7.40
C THR A 311 -1.67 -31.01 -8.02
N GLN A 312 -0.50 -31.62 -7.82
CA GLN A 312 0.75 -31.16 -8.42
C GLN A 312 0.65 -31.09 -9.96
N ALA A 313 0.06 -32.11 -10.58
CA ALA A 313 -0.13 -32.17 -12.03
C ALA A 313 -1.03 -31.04 -12.56
N GLU A 314 -2.03 -30.62 -11.78
CA GLU A 314 -2.86 -29.47 -12.12
C GLU A 314 -2.07 -28.16 -12.05
N ALA A 315 -1.30 -27.95 -10.98
CA ALA A 315 -0.48 -26.75 -10.82
C ALA A 315 0.56 -26.61 -11.94
N GLU A 316 1.23 -27.71 -12.29
CA GLU A 316 2.20 -27.77 -13.39
C GLU A 316 1.55 -27.52 -14.75
N ARG A 317 0.35 -28.07 -14.98
CA ARG A 317 -0.41 -27.81 -16.20
C ARG A 317 -0.78 -26.34 -16.32
N LYS A 318 -1.31 -25.72 -15.25
CA LYS A 318 -1.62 -24.28 -15.21
C LYS A 318 -0.37 -23.44 -15.49
N TYR A 319 0.76 -23.77 -14.85
CA TYR A 319 2.01 -23.04 -15.07
C TYR A 319 2.48 -23.15 -16.52
N ALA A 320 2.45 -24.34 -17.12
CA ALA A 320 2.82 -24.54 -18.51
C ALA A 320 1.91 -23.77 -19.48
N GLU A 321 0.61 -23.73 -19.20
CA GLU A 321 -0.37 -22.95 -19.95
C GLU A 321 -0.09 -21.44 -19.85
N TYR A 322 0.21 -20.93 -18.66
CA TYR A 322 0.60 -19.53 -18.46
C TYR A 322 1.89 -19.24 -19.23
N ALA A 323 2.95 -20.03 -19.03
CA ALA A 323 4.22 -19.85 -19.72
C ALA A 323 4.05 -19.83 -21.26
N ALA A 324 3.13 -20.63 -21.82
CA ALA A 324 2.83 -20.65 -23.25
C ALA A 324 2.14 -19.37 -23.76
N HIS A 325 1.38 -18.67 -22.91
CA HIS A 325 0.75 -17.38 -23.23
C HIS A 325 1.64 -16.18 -22.93
N GLY A 326 2.74 -16.36 -22.21
CA GLY A 326 3.66 -15.29 -21.87
C GLY A 326 4.41 -14.69 -23.04
N ASP A 327 4.99 -13.51 -22.84
CA ASP A 327 5.76 -12.81 -23.86
C ASP A 327 7.25 -12.67 -23.47
N VAL A 328 8.12 -13.23 -24.31
CA VAL A 328 9.58 -13.26 -24.10
C VAL A 328 10.18 -11.86 -24.18
N ASP A 329 9.82 -11.08 -25.20
CA ASP A 329 10.37 -9.73 -25.39
C ASP A 329 9.82 -8.78 -24.32
N GLY A 330 8.57 -8.96 -23.89
CA GLY A 330 7.99 -8.28 -22.73
C GLY A 330 8.72 -8.59 -21.43
N ALA A 331 9.09 -9.86 -21.19
CA ALA A 331 9.87 -10.26 -20.01
C ALA A 331 11.26 -9.62 -20.01
N LEU A 332 11.89 -9.50 -21.18
CA LEU A 332 13.19 -8.83 -21.34
C LEU A 332 13.08 -7.31 -21.24
N ALA A 333 11.98 -6.70 -21.67
CA ALA A 333 11.70 -5.28 -21.47
C ALA A 333 11.58 -4.95 -19.96
N LEU A 334 10.81 -5.74 -19.22
CA LEU A 334 10.71 -5.61 -17.76
C LEU A 334 12.08 -5.77 -17.09
N PHE A 335 12.82 -6.83 -17.45
CA PHE A 335 14.17 -7.05 -16.95
C PHE A 335 15.08 -5.84 -17.19
N GLY A 336 15.08 -5.32 -18.41
CA GLY A 336 15.88 -4.16 -18.78
C GLY A 336 15.54 -2.94 -17.94
N GLY A 337 14.26 -2.63 -17.72
CA GLY A 337 13.88 -1.51 -16.85
C GLY A 337 14.22 -1.73 -15.38
N TRP A 338 14.06 -2.95 -14.85
CA TRP A 338 14.35 -3.25 -13.44
C TRP A 338 15.85 -3.22 -13.12
N THR A 339 16.70 -3.65 -14.05
CA THR A 339 18.14 -3.80 -13.81
C THR A 339 19.00 -2.77 -14.52
N GLY A 340 18.45 -2.04 -15.50
CA GLY A 340 19.19 -1.16 -16.39
C GLY A 340 20.04 -1.91 -17.44
N TYR A 341 19.81 -3.22 -17.64
CA TYR A 341 20.61 -4.02 -18.57
C TYR A 341 19.85 -4.33 -19.86
N ASP A 342 20.37 -3.85 -20.98
CA ASP A 342 19.83 -4.20 -22.28
C ASP A 342 20.25 -5.62 -22.70
N MET A 343 19.30 -6.55 -22.69
CA MET A 343 19.53 -7.93 -23.12
C MET A 343 19.65 -8.08 -24.64
N ALA A 344 19.40 -7.03 -25.43
CA ALA A 344 19.64 -7.05 -26.87
C ALA A 344 21.14 -7.11 -27.23
N ALA A 345 22.01 -6.78 -26.27
CA ALA A 345 23.46 -6.88 -26.41
C ALA A 345 23.99 -8.34 -26.43
N TYR A 346 23.16 -9.33 -26.10
CA TYR A 346 23.54 -10.74 -25.99
C TYR A 346 22.79 -11.61 -26.99
N ALA A 347 23.46 -12.66 -27.49
CA ALA A 347 22.80 -13.65 -28.36
C ALA A 347 21.85 -14.56 -27.56
N ASP A 348 20.83 -15.11 -28.21
CA ASP A 348 19.77 -15.88 -27.54
C ASP A 348 20.29 -17.16 -26.84
N ASP A 349 21.37 -17.74 -27.36
CA ASP A 349 22.06 -18.93 -26.84
C ASP A 349 23.35 -18.62 -26.05
N GLU A 350 23.71 -17.34 -25.92
CA GLU A 350 24.88 -16.92 -25.15
C GLU A 350 24.70 -17.26 -23.67
N GLU A 351 25.70 -17.89 -23.06
CA GLU A 351 25.66 -18.23 -21.63
C GLU A 351 25.95 -17.00 -20.77
N LEU A 352 24.92 -16.50 -20.10
CA LEU A 352 24.92 -15.26 -19.34
C LEU A 352 25.83 -15.32 -18.09
N ARG A 353 26.24 -16.50 -17.61
CA ARG A 353 27.26 -16.60 -16.54
C ARG A 353 28.68 -16.31 -17.03
N LEU A 354 28.93 -16.34 -18.35
CA LEU A 354 30.26 -16.13 -18.93
C LEU A 354 30.44 -14.72 -19.49
N VAL A 355 29.40 -13.89 -19.49
CA VAL A 355 29.46 -12.52 -20.02
C VAL A 355 30.37 -11.63 -19.16
N GLN A 356 30.95 -10.60 -19.78
CA GLN A 356 31.97 -9.76 -19.12
C GLN A 356 31.40 -8.82 -18.06
N THR A 357 30.12 -8.50 -18.11
CA THR A 357 29.48 -7.56 -17.18
C THR A 357 29.32 -8.18 -15.79
N ASN A 358 30.11 -7.71 -14.82
CA ASN A 358 30.15 -8.25 -13.45
C ASN A 358 28.77 -8.35 -12.78
N ALA A 359 27.86 -7.43 -13.09
CA ALA A 359 26.55 -7.37 -12.44
C ALA A 359 25.54 -8.39 -13.00
N ILE A 360 25.49 -8.60 -14.32
CA ILE A 360 24.69 -9.66 -14.94
C ILE A 360 25.22 -11.03 -14.48
N ARG A 361 26.55 -11.19 -14.46
CA ARG A 361 27.19 -12.40 -13.95
C ARG A 361 26.79 -12.67 -12.50
N SER A 362 26.87 -11.67 -11.62
CA SER A 362 26.50 -11.82 -10.21
C SER A 362 25.02 -12.20 -10.02
N TYR A 363 24.12 -11.59 -10.81
CA TYR A 363 22.71 -11.94 -10.80
C TYR A 363 22.46 -13.38 -11.27
N MET A 364 23.10 -13.79 -12.38
CA MET A 364 23.02 -15.16 -12.91
C MET A 364 23.67 -16.21 -12.01
N GLU A 365 24.78 -15.89 -11.34
CA GLU A 365 25.41 -16.78 -10.36
C GLU A 365 24.51 -17.00 -9.14
N GLY A 366 23.84 -15.95 -8.66
CA GLY A 366 22.80 -16.07 -7.63
C GLY A 366 21.71 -17.01 -8.09
N LEU A 367 21.10 -16.71 -9.24
CA LEU A 367 20.00 -17.51 -9.79
C LEU A 367 20.41 -18.98 -10.02
N GLY A 368 21.60 -19.21 -10.59
CA GLY A 368 22.13 -20.54 -10.85
C GLY A 368 22.44 -21.36 -9.59
N LYS A 369 22.90 -20.73 -8.50
CA LYS A 369 23.07 -21.43 -7.20
C LYS A 369 21.75 -21.97 -6.66
N HIS A 370 20.67 -21.26 -6.92
CA HIS A 370 19.33 -21.63 -6.45
C HIS A 370 18.54 -22.48 -7.47
N GLN A 371 19.04 -22.63 -8.69
CA GLN A 371 18.48 -23.50 -9.73
C GLN A 371 19.58 -24.37 -10.37
N PRO A 372 20.20 -25.29 -9.62
CA PRO A 372 21.38 -26.03 -10.07
C PRO A 372 21.12 -27.00 -11.22
N LYS A 373 19.85 -27.37 -11.45
CA LYS A 373 19.43 -28.23 -12.57
C LYS A 373 19.31 -27.49 -13.90
N VAL A 374 19.26 -26.16 -13.89
CA VAL A 374 19.31 -25.36 -15.12
C VAL A 374 20.73 -25.41 -15.66
N GLY A 375 20.93 -26.21 -16.71
CA GLY A 375 22.26 -26.46 -17.26
C GLY A 375 22.92 -25.21 -17.81
N ARG A 376 22.22 -24.47 -18.68
CA ARG A 376 22.70 -23.22 -19.30
C ARG A 376 21.73 -22.07 -19.08
N TRP A 377 22.24 -20.96 -18.57
CA TRP A 377 21.49 -19.71 -18.40
C TRP A 377 21.71 -18.84 -19.62
N THR A 378 20.90 -19.04 -20.66
CA THR A 378 20.91 -18.18 -21.84
C THR A 378 19.88 -17.06 -21.73
N LYS A 379 19.97 -16.05 -22.59
CA LYS A 379 18.95 -14.98 -22.69
C LYS A 379 17.53 -15.55 -22.83
N LYS A 380 17.35 -16.58 -23.66
CA LYS A 380 16.07 -17.27 -23.81
C LYS A 380 15.60 -17.95 -22.52
N VAL A 381 16.49 -18.65 -21.83
CA VAL A 381 16.15 -19.34 -20.57
C VAL A 381 15.82 -18.33 -19.47
N LEU A 382 16.54 -17.22 -19.40
CA LEU A 382 16.22 -16.10 -18.50
C LEU A 382 14.83 -15.53 -18.80
N ALA A 383 14.52 -15.24 -20.06
CA ALA A 383 13.20 -14.75 -20.43
C ALA A 383 12.10 -15.76 -20.09
N GLU A 384 12.27 -17.04 -20.43
CA GLU A 384 11.33 -18.12 -20.08
C GLU A 384 11.11 -18.21 -18.56
N HIS A 385 12.14 -17.98 -17.75
CA HIS A 385 12.04 -17.94 -16.29
C HIS A 385 11.27 -16.72 -15.76
N LEU A 386 11.37 -15.57 -16.43
CA LEU A 386 10.74 -14.32 -16.01
C LEU A 386 9.28 -14.18 -16.46
N ILE A 387 8.85 -14.95 -17.46
CA ILE A 387 7.50 -14.87 -18.03
C ILE A 387 6.40 -14.98 -16.96
N VAL A 388 6.53 -15.95 -16.05
CA VAL A 388 5.56 -16.15 -14.97
C VAL A 388 6.16 -15.68 -13.67
N GLY A 389 5.69 -14.53 -13.22
CA GLY A 389 6.04 -13.97 -11.94
C GLY A 389 7.24 -13.01 -11.96
N GLY A 390 8.04 -12.87 -13.02
CA GLY A 390 9.08 -11.83 -13.09
C GLY A 390 10.23 -12.01 -12.09
N LEU A 391 10.84 -10.91 -11.62
CA LEU A 391 11.96 -10.96 -10.67
C LEU A 391 11.49 -11.28 -9.24
N GLY A 392 11.64 -12.53 -8.78
CA GLY A 392 11.34 -12.93 -7.41
C GLY A 392 11.08 -14.44 -7.28
N GLY A 393 10.57 -14.88 -6.13
CA GLY A 393 10.17 -16.27 -5.94
C GLY A 393 8.90 -16.60 -6.72
N THR A 394 8.89 -17.77 -7.38
CA THR A 394 7.72 -18.38 -8.00
C THR A 394 7.60 -19.81 -7.52
N VAL A 395 6.42 -20.20 -7.02
CA VAL A 395 6.15 -21.53 -6.48
C VAL A 395 4.98 -22.15 -7.22
N VAL A 396 5.14 -23.39 -7.67
CA VAL A 396 4.12 -24.13 -8.43
C VAL A 396 3.81 -25.43 -7.70
N GLY A 397 2.60 -25.58 -7.18
CA GLY A 397 2.24 -26.83 -6.52
C GLY A 397 0.90 -26.83 -5.80
N THR A 398 0.74 -27.81 -4.90
CA THR A 398 -0.45 -27.95 -4.05
C THR A 398 -0.45 -26.92 -2.91
N PRO A 399 -1.60 -26.70 -2.23
CA PRO A 399 -1.66 -25.82 -1.08
C PRO A 399 -0.65 -26.14 0.01
N GLU A 400 -0.40 -27.43 0.27
CA GLU A 400 0.53 -27.89 1.29
C GLU A 400 1.96 -27.52 0.91
N LEU A 401 2.36 -27.77 -0.34
CA LEU A 401 3.70 -27.45 -0.83
C LEU A 401 3.94 -25.95 -0.82
N VAL A 402 2.97 -25.16 -1.29
CA VAL A 402 3.08 -23.69 -1.28
C VAL A 402 3.13 -23.18 0.16
N ALA A 403 2.31 -23.70 1.07
CA ALA A 403 2.36 -23.33 2.49
C ALA A 403 3.69 -23.69 3.16
N ASP A 404 4.26 -24.87 2.86
CA ASP A 404 5.59 -25.27 3.34
C ASP A 404 6.65 -24.27 2.89
N GLU A 405 6.63 -23.87 1.61
CA GLU A 405 7.58 -22.89 1.08
C GLU A 405 7.40 -21.51 1.72
N LEU A 406 6.16 -21.02 1.89
CA LEU A 406 5.92 -19.74 2.56
C LEU A 406 6.39 -19.75 4.03
N GLU A 407 6.20 -20.86 4.75
CA GLU A 407 6.71 -21.01 6.11
C GLU A 407 8.25 -21.04 6.14
N ARG A 408 8.86 -21.77 5.21
CA ARG A 408 10.32 -21.79 5.04
C ARG A 408 10.89 -20.39 4.80
N TRP A 409 10.23 -19.57 3.99
CA TRP A 409 10.62 -18.18 3.77
C TRP A 409 10.52 -17.33 5.04
N MET A 410 9.46 -17.50 5.83
CA MET A 410 9.34 -16.81 7.11
C MET A 410 10.44 -17.18 8.09
N ASP A 411 10.82 -18.46 8.16
CA ASP A 411 11.81 -18.96 9.09
C ASP A 411 13.24 -18.60 8.66
N GLU A 412 13.59 -18.85 7.39
CA GLU A 412 14.96 -18.64 6.88
C GLU A 412 15.30 -17.16 6.63
N ALA A 413 14.32 -16.35 6.19
CA ALA A 413 14.55 -14.95 5.84
C ALA A 413 14.00 -13.94 6.86
N ASP A 414 13.33 -14.39 7.94
CA ASP A 414 12.66 -13.56 8.95
C ASP A 414 11.66 -12.55 8.35
N VAL A 415 10.94 -12.97 7.30
CA VAL A 415 9.85 -12.17 6.72
C VAL A 415 8.57 -12.31 7.55
N ASP A 416 7.71 -11.30 7.46
CA ASP A 416 6.43 -11.19 8.15
C ASP A 416 5.23 -11.58 7.27
N GLY A 417 5.45 -11.73 5.96
CA GLY A 417 4.40 -12.09 5.02
C GLY A 417 4.79 -11.91 3.57
N PHE A 418 3.78 -11.91 2.69
CA PHE A 418 3.95 -11.94 1.25
C PHE A 418 3.06 -10.95 0.50
N ASN A 419 3.68 -10.25 -0.46
CA ASN A 419 3.03 -9.56 -1.56
C ASN A 419 2.85 -10.59 -2.68
N ILE A 420 1.63 -11.13 -2.82
CA ILE A 420 1.31 -12.15 -3.81
C ILE A 420 1.16 -11.49 -5.18
N ALA A 421 2.10 -11.75 -6.08
CA ALA A 421 2.03 -11.37 -7.49
C ALA A 421 1.13 -12.36 -8.25
N TYR A 422 0.30 -11.85 -9.15
CA TYR A 422 -0.54 -12.69 -9.99
C TYR A 422 0.20 -13.14 -11.27
N ALA A 423 -0.11 -14.38 -11.71
CA ALA A 423 0.12 -14.79 -13.08
C ALA A 423 -1.03 -14.29 -13.95
N ILE A 424 -2.26 -14.71 -13.63
CA ILE A 424 -3.51 -14.20 -14.20
C ILE A 424 -4.41 -13.56 -13.14
N LEU A 425 -5.22 -12.58 -13.52
CA LEU A 425 -6.10 -11.82 -12.62
C LEU A 425 -7.57 -11.95 -13.05
N PRO A 426 -8.52 -12.30 -12.16
CA PRO A 426 -8.35 -12.53 -10.72
C PRO A 426 -7.92 -13.96 -10.35
N GLY A 427 -7.77 -14.87 -11.31
CA GLY A 427 -7.59 -16.32 -11.08
C GLY A 427 -6.51 -16.70 -10.05
N SER A 428 -5.36 -16.02 -10.06
CA SER A 428 -4.29 -16.30 -9.09
C SER A 428 -4.71 -16.00 -7.64
N PHE A 429 -5.51 -14.95 -7.45
CA PHE A 429 -5.99 -14.57 -6.12
C PHE A 429 -7.12 -15.47 -5.65
N THR A 430 -8.04 -15.87 -6.54
CA THR A 430 -9.10 -16.82 -6.18
C THR A 430 -8.49 -18.18 -5.81
N ASP A 431 -7.47 -18.65 -6.52
CA ASP A 431 -6.76 -19.88 -6.15
C ASP A 431 -6.10 -19.78 -4.77
N VAL A 432 -5.49 -18.63 -4.43
CA VAL A 432 -4.95 -18.40 -3.08
C VAL A 432 -6.06 -18.45 -2.02
N ILE A 433 -7.20 -17.83 -2.29
CA ILE A 433 -8.33 -17.77 -1.36
C ILE A 433 -8.96 -19.14 -1.14
N ASP A 434 -9.17 -19.89 -2.22
CA ASP A 434 -9.92 -21.14 -2.20
C ASP A 434 -9.06 -22.33 -1.79
N LEU A 435 -7.76 -22.29 -2.09
CA LEU A 435 -6.86 -23.44 -1.88
C LEU A 435 -5.83 -23.18 -0.77
N LEU A 436 -5.10 -22.06 -0.82
CA LEU A 436 -3.97 -21.81 0.08
C LEU A 436 -4.41 -21.30 1.47
N ILE A 437 -5.29 -20.31 1.53
CA ILE A 437 -5.73 -19.72 2.81
C ILE A 437 -6.35 -20.77 3.76
N PRO A 438 -7.21 -21.70 3.31
CA PRO A 438 -7.71 -22.79 4.16
C PRO A 438 -6.59 -23.63 4.76
N GLU A 439 -5.55 -23.95 3.98
CA GLU A 439 -4.38 -24.69 4.46
C GLU A 439 -3.58 -23.87 5.48
N LEU A 440 -3.34 -22.58 5.22
CA LEU A 440 -2.66 -21.70 6.18
C LEU A 440 -3.44 -21.54 7.49
N ARG A 441 -4.78 -21.50 7.44
CA ARG A 441 -5.64 -21.49 8.63
C ARG A 441 -5.54 -22.80 9.40
N ARG A 442 -5.61 -23.95 8.72
CA ARG A 442 -5.43 -25.27 9.32
C ARG A 442 -4.10 -25.39 10.06
N ARG A 443 -3.03 -24.78 9.53
CA ARG A 443 -1.70 -24.71 10.15
C ARG A 443 -1.55 -23.67 11.26
N GLY A 444 -2.58 -22.85 11.49
CA GLY A 444 -2.51 -21.71 12.39
C GLY A 444 -1.55 -20.61 11.93
N ALA A 445 -1.16 -20.57 10.65
CA ALA A 445 -0.28 -19.58 10.05
C ALA A 445 -1.03 -18.34 9.53
N PHE A 446 -2.36 -18.39 9.43
CA PHE A 446 -3.20 -17.25 9.02
C PHE A 446 -4.30 -16.96 10.03
N HIS A 447 -4.97 -15.82 9.89
CA HIS A 447 -6.11 -15.47 10.74
C HIS A 447 -7.39 -16.19 10.25
N ASP A 448 -8.27 -16.57 11.18
CA ASP A 448 -9.57 -17.17 10.83
C ASP A 448 -10.58 -16.11 10.40
N ALA A 449 -10.47 -14.92 10.98
CA ALA A 449 -11.19 -13.72 10.61
C ALA A 449 -10.27 -12.51 10.80
N TYR A 450 -10.65 -11.34 10.26
CA TYR A 450 -9.90 -10.11 10.52
C TYR A 450 -9.72 -9.89 12.03
N PRO A 451 -8.52 -9.48 12.48
CA PRO A 451 -8.20 -9.37 13.89
C PRO A 451 -9.05 -8.31 14.62
N PHE A 452 -9.66 -7.38 13.88
CA PHE A 452 -10.47 -6.30 14.42
C PHE A 452 -11.77 -6.10 13.62
N PRO A 453 -12.84 -5.58 14.28
CA PRO A 453 -14.07 -5.21 13.58
C PRO A 453 -13.85 -4.08 12.58
N PRO A 454 -14.81 -3.82 11.67
CA PRO A 454 -14.77 -2.69 10.74
C PRO A 454 -14.40 -1.37 11.42
N GLY A 455 -13.58 -0.56 10.76
CA GLY A 455 -13.05 0.69 11.32
C GLY A 455 -11.74 0.52 12.10
N ALA A 456 -11.03 -0.58 11.90
CA ALA A 456 -9.59 -0.64 12.16
C ALA A 456 -8.79 0.06 11.06
N THR A 457 -7.76 0.78 11.47
CA THR A 457 -6.81 1.39 10.54
C THR A 457 -5.83 0.35 10.04
N LEU A 458 -5.19 0.60 8.90
CA LEU A 458 -4.19 -0.30 8.34
C LEU A 458 -3.03 -0.53 9.32
N ARG A 459 -2.61 0.52 10.03
CA ARG A 459 -1.58 0.43 11.07
C ARG A 459 -1.97 -0.50 12.22
N GLU A 460 -3.22 -0.45 12.69
CA GLU A 460 -3.72 -1.37 13.72
C GLU A 460 -3.69 -2.81 13.20
N THR A 461 -4.18 -3.05 11.98
CA THR A 461 -4.19 -4.37 11.34
C THR A 461 -2.77 -4.96 11.19
N LEU A 462 -1.80 -4.19 10.70
CA LEU A 462 -0.43 -4.68 10.49
C LEU A 462 0.36 -4.85 11.79
N SER A 463 0.10 -4.00 12.80
CA SER A 463 0.76 -4.11 14.09
C SER A 463 0.11 -5.17 15.00
N GLY A 464 -1.14 -5.55 14.74
CA GLY A 464 -1.93 -6.41 15.62
C GLY A 464 -2.35 -5.72 16.92
N VAL A 465 -2.27 -4.37 17.00
CA VAL A 465 -2.55 -3.61 18.21
C VAL A 465 -3.67 -2.59 17.96
N ARG A 466 -4.86 -2.85 18.53
CA ARG A 466 -5.99 -1.91 18.48
C ARG A 466 -5.64 -0.62 19.23
N GLY A 467 -6.04 0.52 18.69
CA GLY A 467 -5.73 1.85 19.21
C GLY A 467 -4.42 2.45 18.67
N ARG A 468 -3.53 1.64 18.09
CA ARG A 468 -2.27 2.11 17.49
C ARG A 468 -2.51 2.72 16.10
N ARG A 469 -3.21 3.86 16.07
CA ARG A 469 -3.57 4.57 14.84
C ARG A 469 -2.46 5.49 14.35
N LEU A 470 -1.64 6.02 15.25
CA LEU A 470 -0.51 6.90 14.94
C LEU A 470 0.80 6.10 14.85
N PRO A 471 1.82 6.63 14.15
CA PRO A 471 3.16 6.06 14.22
C PRO A 471 3.62 5.87 15.68
N ALA A 472 4.39 4.80 15.93
CA ALA A 472 4.93 4.53 17.26
C ALA A 472 5.86 5.65 17.74
N ASP A 473 6.05 5.76 19.07
CA ASP A 473 6.80 6.88 19.65
C ASP A 473 8.29 6.90 19.21
N ASP A 474 8.83 5.75 18.81
CA ASP A 474 10.17 5.60 18.25
C ASP A 474 10.28 5.96 16.75
N HIS A 475 9.16 6.12 16.05
CA HIS A 475 9.14 6.47 14.62
C HIS A 475 9.46 7.95 14.41
N PRO A 476 10.29 8.36 13.40
CA PRO A 476 10.70 9.76 13.22
C PRO A 476 9.56 10.77 13.10
N ALA A 477 8.40 10.37 12.59
CA ALA A 477 7.20 11.21 12.52
C ALA A 477 6.63 11.61 13.90
N SER A 478 6.86 10.81 14.96
CA SER A 478 6.28 11.05 16.30
C SER A 478 6.78 12.36 16.92
N ARG A 479 8.03 12.76 16.61
CA ARG A 479 8.67 13.99 17.12
C ARG A 479 7.94 15.27 16.71
N TYR A 480 7.09 15.19 15.69
CA TYR A 480 6.34 16.30 15.13
C TYR A 480 4.90 16.38 15.67
N LEU A 481 4.41 15.35 16.38
CA LEU A 481 3.02 15.30 16.81
C LEU A 481 2.71 16.42 17.81
N TRP A 482 1.83 17.33 17.40
CA TRP A 482 1.29 18.35 18.29
C TRP A 482 0.11 17.76 19.09
N ARG A 483 0.42 17.24 20.28
CA ARG A 483 -0.58 16.65 21.18
C ARG A 483 -1.48 17.71 21.82
N ALA A 484 -2.73 17.33 22.07
CA ALA A 484 -3.59 18.13 22.94
C ALA A 484 -3.08 18.09 24.39
N PRO A 485 -3.27 19.15 25.19
CA PRO A 485 -3.00 19.10 26.63
C PRO A 485 -3.77 17.96 27.29
N ALA A 486 -3.17 17.28 28.27
CA ALA A 486 -3.90 16.31 29.05
C ALA A 486 -5.11 16.99 29.72
N PRO A 487 -6.30 16.34 29.73
CA PRO A 487 -7.42 16.88 30.48
C PRO A 487 -7.01 17.05 31.95
N PRO A 488 -7.46 18.13 32.62
CA PRO A 488 -7.13 18.33 34.03
C PRO A 488 -7.57 17.10 34.83
N THR A 489 -6.64 16.47 35.55
CA THR A 489 -6.96 15.39 36.48
C THR A 489 -7.99 15.93 37.48
N SER A 490 -9.17 15.32 37.53
CA SER A 490 -10.20 15.65 38.51
C SER A 490 -9.76 15.25 39.91
N THR A 491 -8.80 15.98 40.48
CA THR A 491 -8.63 16.03 41.92
C THR A 491 -9.63 17.06 42.41
N SER A 492 -10.83 16.60 42.76
CA SER A 492 -11.70 17.40 43.62
C SER A 492 -11.23 17.17 45.05
N PRO A 493 -10.62 18.15 45.74
CA PRO A 493 -10.41 18.09 47.17
C PRO A 493 -11.71 18.53 47.85
N PHE A 494 -12.80 17.80 47.64
CA PHE A 494 -13.98 17.93 48.49
C PHE A 494 -14.21 16.60 49.19
N SER A 495 -13.47 16.45 50.30
CA SER A 495 -13.92 15.66 51.43
C SER A 495 -15.37 16.04 51.71
N SER A 496 -16.23 15.02 51.76
CA SER A 496 -17.61 15.13 52.22
C SER A 496 -17.68 15.94 53.51
N ILE A 497 -18.12 17.19 53.42
CA ILE A 497 -18.66 17.89 54.58
C ILE A 497 -20.02 17.25 54.81
N ALA A 498 -20.14 16.50 55.90
CA ALA A 498 -21.40 15.93 56.35
C ALA A 498 -22.43 17.05 56.51
N SER A 499 -23.53 16.97 55.77
CA SER A 499 -24.67 17.87 55.95
C SER A 499 -25.25 17.68 57.36
N PRO A 500 -25.57 18.78 58.09
CA PRO A 500 -26.29 18.66 59.36
C PRO A 500 -27.73 18.17 59.09
N PRO A 501 -28.37 17.49 60.07
CA PRO A 501 -29.68 16.89 59.85
C PRO A 501 -30.76 17.98 59.68
N SER A 502 -31.54 17.86 58.61
CA SER A 502 -32.69 18.72 58.32
C SER A 502 -33.79 18.56 59.39
N PRO A 503 -34.42 19.65 59.87
CA PRO A 503 -35.57 19.55 60.76
C PRO A 503 -36.82 19.09 60.02
N LYS A 504 -37.62 18.29 60.72
CA LYS A 504 -38.84 17.62 60.25
C LYS A 504 -39.85 18.60 59.64
N THR A 505 -40.39 18.18 58.49
CA THR A 505 -41.47 18.81 57.73
C THR A 505 -42.78 18.91 58.54
N LYS A 506 -43.39 20.11 58.56
CA LYS A 506 -44.84 20.26 58.70
C LYS A 506 -45.46 20.41 57.31
N LYS A 507 -46.35 19.47 56.98
CA LYS A 507 -47.19 19.49 55.77
C LYS A 507 -48.17 20.66 55.82
N THR A 508 -48.29 21.39 54.72
CA THR A 508 -49.54 22.07 54.34
C THR A 508 -49.71 21.96 52.82
N LYS A 509 -50.87 21.45 52.43
CA LYS A 509 -51.34 21.19 51.06
C LYS A 509 -51.75 22.49 50.36
N GLN A 510 -51.48 22.57 49.06
CA GLN A 510 -52.23 23.24 47.98
C GLN A 510 -51.35 23.08 46.72
N GLY A 511 -51.77 22.79 45.50
CA GLY A 511 -53.05 22.61 44.82
C GLY A 511 -52.68 22.52 43.32
N VAL A 512 -53.24 21.56 42.61
CA VAL A 512 -52.98 21.15 41.21
C VAL A 512 -53.34 22.26 40.20
N VAL A 513 -52.61 22.41 39.09
CA VAL A 513 -53.16 22.51 37.70
C VAL A 513 -52.07 22.11 36.66
N GLU A 514 -52.34 21.05 35.89
CA GLU A 514 -51.69 20.73 34.60
C GLU A 514 -52.39 21.47 33.46
N GLY A 515 -51.64 21.87 32.43
CA GLY A 515 -52.19 22.46 31.21
C GLY A 515 -51.28 22.22 30.00
N SER A 516 -51.58 21.16 29.26
CA SER A 516 -51.03 20.83 27.94
C SER A 516 -51.65 21.71 26.85
N LEU A 517 -50.89 22.11 25.82
CA LEU A 517 -51.45 22.42 24.50
C LEU A 517 -50.41 22.21 23.39
N ALA A 518 -50.73 21.24 22.52
CA ALA A 518 -50.11 21.03 21.23
C ALA A 518 -50.90 21.79 20.15
N PHE A 519 -50.22 22.30 19.12
CA PHE A 519 -50.87 22.73 17.88
C PHE A 519 -50.12 22.18 16.66
N ARG A 520 -50.92 21.67 15.71
CA ARG A 520 -50.56 21.07 14.42
C ARG A 520 -51.29 21.85 13.32
N GLY A 521 -50.75 21.81 12.10
CA GLY A 521 -51.40 22.23 10.84
C GLY A 521 -50.97 23.61 10.39
N GLY A 522 -50.46 23.87 9.18
CA GLY A 522 -50.87 23.41 7.84
C GLY A 522 -51.08 24.71 7.04
N GLY A 523 -50.28 25.05 6.02
CA GLY A 523 -50.53 24.69 4.62
C GLY A 523 -51.51 25.67 3.96
N GLY A 524 -51.07 26.44 2.96
CA GLY A 524 -51.98 27.21 2.09
C GLY A 524 -51.36 28.45 1.46
N ALA A 525 -51.45 28.53 0.13
CA ALA A 525 -50.71 29.44 -0.74
C ALA A 525 -51.56 30.61 -1.29
N ALA A 526 -50.82 31.58 -1.87
CA ALA A 526 -51.15 32.47 -2.98
C ALA A 526 -52.10 33.68 -2.75
N GLY A 527 -51.60 34.84 -3.18
CA GLY A 527 -52.36 36.07 -3.37
C GLY A 527 -51.45 37.27 -3.67
N ALA A 528 -51.18 37.50 -4.95
CA ALA A 528 -50.42 38.65 -5.47
C ALA A 528 -51.19 39.98 -5.29
N LEU A 529 -50.47 41.10 -5.20
CA LEU A 529 -50.80 42.38 -5.86
C LEU A 529 -49.65 43.39 -5.77
N SER A 530 -49.62 44.23 -6.79
CA SER A 530 -48.62 45.17 -7.33
C SER A 530 -48.35 46.46 -6.54
N GLY A 531 -47.18 47.09 -6.79
CA GLY A 531 -46.95 48.52 -6.57
C GLY A 531 -45.51 48.98 -6.85
N HIS A 532 -45.34 49.84 -7.86
CA HIS A 532 -44.09 50.40 -8.42
C HIS A 532 -43.31 51.37 -7.49
N GLY A 533 -42.01 51.52 -7.77
CA GLY A 533 -41.18 52.65 -7.32
C GLY A 533 -39.70 52.50 -7.72
N ASP A 534 -39.20 53.42 -8.55
CA ASP A 534 -37.97 53.38 -9.36
C ASP A 534 -36.62 53.38 -8.62
N GLY A 535 -35.58 52.85 -9.28
CA GLY A 535 -34.17 52.97 -8.84
C GLY A 535 -33.15 52.24 -9.72
N VAL A 536 -32.61 52.98 -10.70
CA VAL A 536 -31.59 52.74 -11.74
C VAL A 536 -30.39 51.79 -11.40
N VAL A 537 -29.96 51.04 -12.43
CA VAL A 537 -28.89 50.00 -12.59
C VAL A 537 -27.43 50.59 -12.65
N PRO A 538 -26.30 49.82 -12.59
CA PRO A 538 -25.87 48.78 -13.57
C PRO A 538 -25.36 47.44 -12.93
N ALA A 539 -25.78 46.26 -13.42
CA ALA A 539 -25.10 45.39 -14.40
C ALA A 539 -23.61 45.14 -14.05
N SER A 540 -23.12 43.94 -13.73
CA SER A 540 -23.14 42.64 -14.42
C SER A 540 -22.38 41.65 -13.48
N SER A 541 -22.44 40.32 -13.52
CA SER A 541 -22.76 39.34 -14.55
C SER A 541 -23.23 38.06 -13.83
N ARG A 542 -24.32 37.46 -14.32
CA ARG A 542 -24.75 36.11 -13.93
C ARG A 542 -24.29 35.12 -15.00
N TYR A 543 -23.62 34.10 -14.48
CA TYR A 543 -23.48 32.75 -14.98
C TYR A 543 -24.79 32.15 -15.51
N VAL A 544 -24.79 31.59 -16.73
CA VAL A 544 -25.64 30.44 -17.14
C VAL A 544 -24.89 29.64 -18.23
N PRO A 545 -24.82 28.30 -18.13
CA PRO A 545 -24.10 27.42 -19.07
C PRO A 545 -24.98 26.94 -20.24
N ALA A 546 -24.37 26.53 -21.34
CA ALA A 546 -25.03 25.71 -22.36
C ALA A 546 -24.03 24.75 -23.05
N TRP A 547 -24.38 23.46 -23.01
CA TRP A 547 -23.90 22.40 -23.89
C TRP A 547 -24.63 22.46 -25.25
N MET A 548 -24.13 21.67 -26.22
CA MET A 548 -24.41 21.61 -27.67
C MET A 548 -23.56 22.59 -28.48
N GLY A 549 -22.78 22.22 -29.49
CA GLY A 549 -22.67 21.00 -30.29
C GLY A 549 -22.24 21.44 -31.70
N GLY A 550 -21.42 20.67 -32.41
CA GLY A 550 -21.16 20.90 -33.84
C GLY A 550 -19.71 20.69 -34.27
N GLU A 551 -19.54 19.76 -35.19
CA GLU A 551 -18.33 19.27 -35.86
C GLU A 551 -17.59 20.35 -36.66
N PHE A 552 -16.25 20.30 -36.65
CA PHE A 552 -15.38 20.10 -37.83
C PHE A 552 -13.96 19.71 -37.39
#